data_AF-A0A6I0E6Q6-F1
#
_entry.id   AF-A0A6I0E6Q6-F1
#
_cell.length_a   1.000
_cell.length_b   1.000
_cell.length_c   1.000
_cell.angle_alpha   90.00
_cell.angle_beta   90.00
_cell.angle_gamma   90.00
#
_symmetry.space_group_name_H-M   'P 1'
#
loop_
_entity.id
_entity.type
_entity.pdbx_description
1 polymer ?
#
loop_
_entity_poly.entity_id
_entity_poly.type
_entity_poly.pdbx_seq_one_letter_code
_entity_poly.pdbx_strand_id
1 'polypeptide(L)'
;MKTKSLFVFVLVMFFAKWIVAQDIEATKKIPSTYDRSAVTLFYVQFSNEAHASEIQSKIDKISFSDKYYNNNLNQITLPNAFTRKSHELIESLSKYMNDQQVGRQVISKWYARQDDGTMNMDLIFDRGMFNATDAAYIKAQSTKLGNAVLQDYGNRLIGRSYILVLDYQSIQTMKEAKMSGMKGWKSTVTGYLFKVKYNEETQNAVYDAWIYPEDSPAIKAEKNKKYEQIQVPVEFVTKTTVYVTASQPAEDTQLGRLMKQKSEDELLSEMVQKGYDESLYFLEKNHEDFMVKTTIYQVRPIRAKIGKKEGLKCDNRYFAYEYVYDEKTNTTKPRFRGVIRATSSIVDNRQVAKGDMPTSKFYQTSGRRLRTGYLLRQQNDYGIEATLGFEAGEVGGIYGRVDARMGRYIGVKALFVYVEGGAQMKDYPVAEGIAFLHYGAGLAKGLMLTRNVELRPYIGLGQEQATHDDWSDNGAFKVLYLKAGANLALNLKHNFQLMGGMGFYSFIGNAENDNGDTGFLWEDLFTDRKGPSAMFGVKFMF
;
A
#
# COMPACT_ATOMS: atom_id res chain seq x y z
N MET A 1 -33.64 -6.42 19.90
CA MET A 1 -32.46 -7.23 19.50
C MET A 1 -32.58 -7.78 18.07
N LYS A 2 -32.39 -6.99 17.01
CA LYS A 2 -32.16 -7.48 15.62
C LYS A 2 -31.56 -6.34 14.78
N THR A 3 -30.25 -6.06 14.91
CA THR A 3 -29.43 -5.29 13.91
C THR A 3 -27.96 -5.06 14.30
N LYS A 4 -27.44 -5.56 15.43
CA LYS A 4 -26.03 -5.35 15.81
C LYS A 4 -25.09 -6.56 15.62
N SER A 5 -25.59 -7.76 15.35
CA SER A 5 -24.74 -8.96 15.14
C SER A 5 -24.16 -9.12 13.72
N LEU A 6 -24.50 -8.24 12.77
CA LEU A 6 -24.04 -8.40 11.39
C LEU A 6 -22.61 -7.85 11.16
N PHE A 7 -22.09 -6.99 12.05
CA PHE A 7 -20.78 -6.35 11.85
C PHE A 7 -19.60 -7.24 12.28
N VAL A 8 -19.79 -8.13 13.25
CA VAL A 8 -18.73 -9.02 13.75
C VAL A 8 -18.54 -10.25 12.85
N PHE A 9 -19.61 -10.76 12.23
CA PHE A 9 -19.54 -11.94 11.36
C PHE A 9 -18.97 -11.62 9.96
N VAL A 10 -19.13 -10.38 9.47
CA VAL A 10 -18.57 -9.93 8.19
C VAL A 10 -17.05 -9.72 8.29
N LEU A 11 -16.53 -9.28 9.44
CA LEU A 11 -15.08 -9.16 9.64
C LEU A 11 -14.38 -10.52 9.57
N VAL A 12 -14.91 -11.53 10.27
CA VAL A 12 -14.31 -12.87 10.35
C VAL A 12 -14.34 -13.62 9.00
N MET A 13 -15.42 -13.47 8.21
CA MET A 13 -15.47 -14.06 6.86
C MET A 13 -14.63 -13.29 5.82
N PHE A 14 -14.39 -11.97 6.00
CA PHE A 14 -13.42 -11.24 5.18
C PHE A 14 -11.99 -11.73 5.43
N PHE A 15 -11.62 -12.06 6.67
CA PHE A 15 -10.29 -12.61 6.96
C PHE A 15 -10.06 -13.99 6.35
N ALA A 16 -11.07 -14.85 6.24
CA ALA A 16 -10.88 -16.21 5.71
C ALA A 16 -10.36 -16.26 4.26
N LYS A 17 -10.73 -15.29 3.39
CA LYS A 17 -10.14 -15.16 2.04
C LYS A 17 -8.75 -14.52 2.04
N TRP A 18 -8.38 -13.82 3.10
CA TRP A 18 -7.09 -13.12 3.26
C TRP A 18 -6.06 -13.95 4.05
N ILE A 19 -6.51 -15.06 4.66
CA ILE A 19 -5.65 -16.15 5.19
C ILE A 19 -4.90 -16.87 4.07
N VAL A 20 -5.19 -16.58 2.79
CA VAL A 20 -4.22 -16.78 1.71
C VAL A 20 -3.08 -15.78 1.93
N ALA A 21 -2.21 -16.14 2.87
CA ALA A 21 -0.91 -15.56 3.06
C ALA A 21 -0.27 -15.31 1.70
N GLN A 22 0.49 -14.21 1.57
CA GLN A 22 1.34 -14.02 0.41
C GLN A 22 2.34 -15.18 0.38
N ASP A 23 1.95 -16.28 -0.26
CA ASP A 23 2.79 -17.46 -0.37
C ASP A 23 4.07 -17.01 -1.06
N ILE A 24 5.19 -17.52 -0.54
CA ILE A 24 6.46 -17.35 -1.22
C ILE A 24 6.28 -18.10 -2.53
N GLU A 25 6.08 -17.38 -3.64
CA GLU A 25 6.01 -17.98 -4.97
C GLU A 25 7.25 -18.86 -5.14
N ALA A 26 7.08 -20.16 -5.00
CA ALA A 26 8.11 -21.11 -5.31
C ALA A 26 8.28 -21.06 -6.83
N THR A 27 9.53 -21.03 -7.29
CA THR A 27 9.97 -21.39 -8.65
C THR A 27 9.95 -20.37 -9.80
N LYS A 28 9.46 -19.13 -9.66
CA LYS A 28 9.72 -18.11 -10.71
C LYS A 28 11.12 -17.52 -10.57
N LYS A 29 11.88 -17.49 -11.67
CA LYS A 29 13.16 -16.77 -11.75
C LYS A 29 12.87 -15.28 -11.54
N ILE A 30 13.23 -14.74 -10.37
CA ILE A 30 13.11 -13.30 -10.12
C ILE A 30 14.18 -12.59 -10.95
N PRO A 31 13.85 -11.57 -11.75
CA PRO A 31 14.83 -10.75 -12.46
C PRO A 31 15.81 -10.11 -11.47
N SER A 32 17.11 -10.13 -11.78
CA SER A 32 18.11 -9.46 -10.93
C SER A 32 18.16 -7.95 -11.15
N THR A 33 17.59 -7.45 -12.25
CA THR A 33 17.53 -6.04 -12.61
C THR A 33 16.13 -5.47 -12.39
N TYR A 34 16.08 -4.21 -11.95
CA TYR A 34 14.87 -3.42 -11.92
C TYR A 34 14.92 -2.39 -13.04
N ASP A 35 13.93 -2.47 -13.92
CA ASP A 35 13.72 -1.52 -15.01
C ASP A 35 12.43 -0.76 -14.75
N ARG A 36 12.55 0.56 -14.72
CA ARG A 36 11.44 1.43 -14.42
C ARG A 36 10.35 1.35 -15.48
N SER A 37 9.11 1.27 -15.01
CA SER A 37 7.92 1.36 -15.84
C SER A 37 7.52 2.81 -16.10
N ALA A 38 6.94 3.06 -17.27
CA ALA A 38 6.23 4.30 -17.55
C ALA A 38 4.72 4.11 -17.34
N VAL A 39 4.06 5.11 -16.76
CA VAL A 39 2.62 5.10 -16.50
C VAL A 39 1.96 6.30 -17.15
N THR A 40 0.90 6.03 -17.91
CA THR A 40 -0.05 7.01 -18.43
C THR A 40 -1.33 6.88 -17.61
N LEU A 41 -1.76 7.96 -16.96
CA LEU A 41 -2.99 7.99 -16.17
C LEU A 41 -4.19 8.35 -17.06
N PHE A 42 -5.30 7.65 -16.86
CA PHE A 42 -6.62 8.06 -17.31
C PHE A 42 -7.62 8.02 -16.15
N TYR A 43 -8.64 8.86 -16.22
CA TYR A 43 -9.82 8.84 -15.38
C TYR A 43 -11.03 8.49 -16.23
N VAL A 44 -11.83 7.52 -15.78
CA VAL A 44 -13.12 7.21 -16.40
C VAL A 44 -14.24 7.84 -15.56
N GLN A 45 -15.02 8.69 -16.21
CA GLN A 45 -16.17 9.35 -15.58
C GLN A 45 -17.46 8.61 -15.95
N PHE A 46 -18.37 8.50 -14.97
CA PHE A 46 -19.70 7.94 -15.16
C PHE A 46 -20.75 8.98 -14.74
N SER A 47 -21.70 9.32 -15.61
CA SER A 47 -22.73 10.36 -15.32
C SER A 47 -23.62 10.07 -14.13
N ASN A 48 -23.79 8.81 -13.75
CA ASN A 48 -24.64 8.41 -12.63
C ASN A 48 -23.90 8.43 -11.28
N GLU A 49 -22.61 8.74 -11.25
CA GLU A 49 -21.84 8.83 -10.01
C GLU A 49 -21.98 10.22 -9.40
N ALA A 50 -22.39 10.27 -8.12
CA ALA A 50 -22.43 11.51 -7.37
C ALA A 50 -21.02 12.10 -7.24
N HIS A 51 -20.92 13.44 -7.26
CA HIS A 51 -19.66 14.16 -7.09
C HIS A 51 -18.59 13.90 -8.18
N ALA A 52 -18.98 13.33 -9.33
CA ALA A 52 -18.03 12.96 -10.39
C ALA A 52 -17.32 14.16 -11.03
N SER A 53 -18.01 15.31 -11.12
CA SER A 53 -17.46 16.57 -11.63
C SER A 53 -16.42 17.17 -10.67
N GLU A 54 -16.67 17.07 -9.36
CA GLU A 54 -15.76 17.48 -8.31
C GLU A 54 -14.48 16.66 -8.38
N ILE A 55 -14.56 15.33 -8.57
CA ILE A 55 -13.39 14.47 -8.79
C ILE A 55 -12.64 14.88 -10.06
N GLN A 56 -13.34 15.06 -11.18
CA GLN A 56 -12.73 15.44 -12.46
C GLN A 56 -11.86 16.70 -12.30
N SER A 57 -12.33 17.70 -11.53
CA SER A 57 -11.58 18.94 -11.25
C SER A 57 -10.26 18.74 -10.50
N LYS A 58 -10.02 17.56 -9.92
CA LYS A 58 -8.82 17.19 -9.16
C LYS A 58 -7.88 16.26 -9.92
N ILE A 59 -8.33 15.59 -10.99
CA ILE A 59 -7.53 14.59 -11.71
C ILE A 59 -6.25 15.21 -12.28
N ASP A 60 -6.35 16.37 -12.91
CA ASP A 60 -5.18 17.07 -13.49
C ASP A 60 -4.19 17.61 -12.43
N LYS A 61 -4.61 17.62 -11.15
CA LYS A 61 -3.82 18.10 -10.00
C LYS A 61 -3.14 16.97 -9.24
N ILE A 62 -3.32 15.71 -9.65
CA ILE A 62 -2.65 14.56 -9.02
C ILE A 62 -1.13 14.73 -9.14
N SER A 63 -0.43 14.61 -8.02
CA SER A 63 1.02 14.50 -8.00
C SER A 63 1.46 13.10 -8.41
N PHE A 64 2.17 13.00 -9.52
CA PHE A 64 2.68 11.72 -10.02
C PHE A 64 3.86 11.22 -9.20
N SER A 65 3.94 9.90 -9.02
CA SER A 65 5.05 9.28 -8.29
C SER A 65 6.32 9.28 -9.13
N ASP A 66 7.41 9.82 -8.57
CA ASP A 66 8.76 9.80 -9.17
C ASP A 66 9.33 8.39 -9.40
N LYS A 67 8.66 7.36 -8.86
CA LYS A 67 9.00 5.96 -9.10
C LYS A 67 8.78 5.56 -10.58
N TYR A 68 7.80 6.16 -11.25
CA TYR A 68 7.42 5.83 -12.61
C TYR A 68 7.82 6.95 -13.57
N TYR A 69 8.05 6.63 -14.83
CA TYR A 69 8.12 7.67 -15.85
C TYR A 69 6.72 8.16 -16.20
N ASN A 70 6.51 9.48 -16.17
CA ASN A 70 5.23 10.07 -16.53
C ASN A 70 5.07 10.08 -18.05
N ASN A 71 4.09 9.30 -18.54
CA ASN A 71 3.71 9.23 -19.94
C ASN A 71 2.29 9.76 -20.20
N ASN A 72 1.78 10.64 -19.35
CA ASN A 72 0.45 11.23 -19.55
C ASN A 72 0.34 11.94 -20.90
N LEU A 73 -0.82 11.77 -21.53
CA LEU A 73 -1.18 12.46 -22.76
C LEU A 73 -1.87 13.78 -22.40
N ASN A 74 -2.12 14.64 -23.39
CA ASN A 74 -2.78 15.94 -23.17
C ASN A 74 -4.19 15.78 -22.59
N GLN A 75 -4.89 14.71 -22.97
CA GLN A 75 -6.20 14.37 -22.44
C GLN A 75 -6.09 13.09 -21.62
N ILE A 76 -6.38 13.19 -20.32
CA ILE A 76 -6.38 12.07 -19.38
C ILE A 76 -7.80 11.72 -18.87
N THR A 77 -8.84 12.35 -19.41
CA THR A 77 -10.23 11.99 -19.10
C THR A 77 -10.86 11.25 -20.27
N LEU A 78 -11.39 10.06 -19.99
CA LEU A 78 -12.13 9.26 -20.94
C LEU A 78 -13.58 9.77 -21.05
N PRO A 79 -14.21 9.70 -22.25
CA PRO A 79 -15.57 10.18 -22.45
C PRO A 79 -16.58 9.38 -21.62
N ASN A 80 -17.71 10.01 -21.30
CA ASN A 80 -18.81 9.38 -20.58
C ASN A 80 -19.64 8.46 -21.50
N ALA A 81 -19.05 7.35 -21.93
CA ALA A 81 -19.66 6.37 -22.84
C ALA A 81 -19.63 4.93 -22.29
N PHE A 82 -19.24 4.75 -21.04
CA PHE A 82 -19.00 3.43 -20.44
C PHE A 82 -20.09 3.03 -19.45
N THR A 83 -20.30 1.74 -19.27
CA THR A 83 -21.20 1.17 -18.25
C THR A 83 -20.42 0.42 -17.18
N ARG A 84 -20.86 0.52 -15.91
CA ARG A 84 -20.20 -0.14 -14.77
C ARG A 84 -20.62 -1.60 -14.61
N LYS A 85 -20.17 -2.45 -15.52
CA LYS A 85 -20.14 -3.91 -15.32
C LYS A 85 -18.72 -4.38 -15.57
N SER A 86 -18.05 -4.90 -14.54
CA SER A 86 -16.59 -4.99 -14.54
C SER A 86 -15.98 -5.70 -15.75
N HIS A 87 -16.60 -6.76 -16.27
CA HIS A 87 -16.08 -7.47 -17.43
C HIS A 87 -16.31 -6.66 -18.71
N GLU A 88 -17.55 -6.21 -18.94
CA GLU A 88 -17.93 -5.35 -20.06
C GLU A 88 -17.13 -4.03 -20.10
N LEU A 89 -16.81 -3.46 -18.94
CA LEU A 89 -16.01 -2.24 -18.82
C LEU A 89 -14.56 -2.46 -19.27
N ILE A 90 -13.93 -3.57 -18.89
CA ILE A 90 -12.55 -3.88 -19.31
C ILE A 90 -12.48 -4.03 -20.83
N GLU A 91 -13.45 -4.74 -21.42
CA GLU A 91 -13.55 -4.90 -22.87
C GLU A 91 -13.79 -3.57 -23.57
N SER A 92 -14.71 -2.76 -23.05
CA SER A 92 -15.05 -1.44 -23.62
C SER A 92 -13.87 -0.46 -23.54
N LEU A 93 -13.14 -0.45 -22.41
CA LEU A 93 -11.93 0.35 -22.24
C LEU A 93 -10.82 -0.12 -23.18
N SER A 94 -10.61 -1.43 -23.29
CA SER A 94 -9.62 -2.00 -24.23
C SER A 94 -9.97 -1.61 -25.66
N LYS A 95 -11.22 -1.80 -26.06
CA LYS A 95 -11.70 -1.44 -27.40
C LYS A 95 -11.49 0.05 -27.67
N TYR A 96 -11.91 0.92 -26.75
CA TYR A 96 -11.72 2.37 -26.88
C TYR A 96 -10.25 2.75 -27.06
N MET A 97 -9.34 2.22 -26.22
CA MET A 97 -7.92 2.54 -26.32
C MET A 97 -7.29 2.09 -27.65
N ASN A 98 -7.72 0.95 -28.18
CA ASN A 98 -7.25 0.45 -29.47
C ASN A 98 -7.87 1.24 -30.64
N ASP A 99 -9.17 1.54 -30.61
CA ASP A 99 -9.84 2.36 -31.63
C ASP A 99 -9.21 3.76 -31.72
N GLN A 100 -8.93 4.39 -30.57
CA GLN A 100 -8.31 5.71 -30.48
C GLN A 100 -6.77 5.67 -30.61
N GLN A 101 -6.18 4.51 -30.87
CA GLN A 101 -4.73 4.33 -31.05
C GLN A 101 -3.91 4.88 -29.88
N VAL A 102 -4.41 4.77 -28.64
CA VAL A 102 -3.75 5.27 -27.42
C VAL A 102 -2.36 4.66 -27.26
N GLY A 103 -2.19 3.38 -27.62
CA GLY A 103 -0.88 2.74 -27.66
C GLY A 103 0.12 3.49 -28.53
N ARG A 104 -0.28 3.88 -29.77
CA ARG A 104 0.57 4.66 -30.68
C ARG A 104 0.88 6.03 -30.09
N GLN A 105 -0.09 6.72 -29.49
CA GLN A 105 0.14 8.01 -28.83
C GLN A 105 1.19 7.92 -27.71
N VAL A 106 1.18 6.84 -26.91
CA VAL A 106 2.21 6.60 -25.88
C VAL A 106 3.59 6.36 -26.51
N ILE A 107 3.66 5.65 -27.65
CA ILE A 107 4.91 5.46 -28.39
C ILE A 107 5.40 6.77 -29.01
N SER A 108 4.53 7.59 -29.59
CA SER A 108 4.86 8.93 -30.08
C SER A 108 5.52 9.78 -29.00
N LYS A 109 5.02 9.71 -27.76
CA LYS A 109 5.62 10.41 -26.63
C LYS A 109 7.05 9.94 -26.33
N TRP A 110 7.32 8.63 -26.37
CA TRP A 110 8.66 8.09 -26.16
C TRP A 110 9.67 8.60 -27.18
N TYR A 111 9.28 8.65 -28.45
CA TYR A 111 10.11 9.14 -29.55
C TYR A 111 10.03 10.66 -29.75
N ALA A 112 9.43 11.38 -28.81
CA ALA A 112 9.23 12.83 -28.85
C ALA A 112 8.74 13.32 -30.22
N ARG A 113 7.79 12.58 -30.82
CA ARG A 113 7.30 12.84 -32.17
C ARG A 113 6.61 14.20 -32.25
N GLN A 114 7.00 15.01 -33.20
CA GLN A 114 6.44 16.34 -33.46
C GLN A 114 5.23 16.27 -34.41
N ASP A 115 4.54 17.40 -34.59
CA ASP A 115 3.38 17.50 -35.47
C ASP A 115 3.72 17.26 -36.95
N ASP A 116 4.95 17.62 -37.38
CA ASP A 116 5.47 17.32 -38.72
C ASP A 116 5.92 15.86 -38.89
N GLY A 117 5.90 15.10 -37.80
CA GLY A 117 6.25 13.69 -37.72
C GLY A 117 7.72 13.37 -37.52
N THR A 118 8.58 14.37 -37.40
CA THR A 118 9.97 14.18 -36.98
C THR A 118 10.03 13.61 -35.55
N MET A 119 11.03 12.80 -35.28
CA MET A 119 11.22 12.08 -34.01
C MET A 119 12.65 12.25 -33.52
N ASN A 120 12.87 12.05 -32.21
CA ASN A 120 14.21 12.00 -31.63
C ASN A 120 14.29 10.94 -30.52
N MET A 121 15.52 10.68 -30.07
CA MET A 121 15.82 9.65 -29.06
C MET A 121 16.12 10.25 -27.67
N ASP A 122 16.02 11.57 -27.51
CA ASP A 122 16.52 12.26 -26.31
C ASP A 122 15.82 11.77 -25.05
N LEU A 123 14.49 11.66 -25.08
CA LEU A 123 13.72 11.15 -23.94
C LEU A 123 14.08 9.69 -23.61
N ILE A 124 14.33 8.87 -24.63
CA ILE A 124 14.72 7.46 -24.47
C ILE A 124 16.11 7.39 -23.81
N PHE A 125 17.06 8.17 -24.31
CA PHE A 125 18.43 8.23 -23.81
C PHE A 125 18.50 8.76 -22.38
N ASP A 126 17.79 9.85 -22.07
CA ASP A 126 17.70 10.43 -20.73
C ASP A 126 17.14 9.43 -19.73
N ARG A 127 16.08 8.72 -20.11
CA ARG A 127 15.48 7.68 -19.27
C ARG A 127 16.36 6.45 -19.14
N GLY A 128 17.16 6.10 -20.16
CA GLY A 128 18.19 5.07 -20.08
C GLY A 128 19.25 5.41 -19.03
N MET A 129 19.81 6.61 -19.13
CA MET A 129 20.79 7.16 -18.18
C MET A 129 20.21 7.25 -16.75
N PHE A 130 18.99 7.77 -16.61
CA PHE A 130 18.34 7.89 -15.32
C PHE A 130 17.97 6.53 -14.73
N ASN A 131 17.59 5.52 -15.52
CA ASN A 131 17.28 4.19 -14.99
C ASN A 131 18.52 3.42 -14.51
N ALA A 132 19.72 3.77 -15.00
CA ALA A 132 20.95 3.06 -14.70
C ALA A 132 21.26 3.02 -13.18
N THR A 133 21.78 1.88 -12.75
CA THR A 133 22.35 1.68 -11.40
C THR A 133 23.84 1.98 -11.42
N ASP A 134 24.46 2.16 -10.25
CA ASP A 134 25.92 2.32 -10.17
C ASP A 134 26.68 1.14 -10.77
N ALA A 135 26.19 -0.09 -10.57
CA ALA A 135 26.80 -1.27 -11.16
C ALA A 135 26.75 -1.23 -12.70
N ALA A 136 25.63 -0.76 -13.26
CA ALA A 136 25.51 -0.56 -14.70
C ALA A 136 26.43 0.57 -15.19
N TYR A 137 26.51 1.68 -14.46
CA TYR A 137 27.40 2.79 -14.78
C TYR A 137 28.88 2.37 -14.79
N ILE A 138 29.36 1.72 -13.72
CA ILE A 138 30.75 1.24 -13.63
C ILE A 138 31.06 0.26 -14.77
N LYS A 139 30.13 -0.65 -15.07
CA LYS A 139 30.27 -1.58 -16.20
C LYS A 139 30.31 -0.85 -17.54
N ALA A 140 29.52 0.19 -17.72
CA ALA A 140 29.49 0.95 -18.98
C ALA A 140 30.79 1.74 -19.19
N GLN A 141 31.35 2.34 -18.13
CA GLN A 141 32.64 3.06 -18.20
C GLN A 141 33.83 2.17 -18.56
N SER A 142 33.76 0.86 -18.33
CA SER A 142 34.82 -0.06 -18.77
C SER A 142 34.70 -0.49 -20.23
N THR A 143 33.66 -0.04 -20.96
CA THR A 143 33.48 -0.31 -22.39
C THR A 143 33.91 0.88 -23.25
N LYS A 144 34.23 0.65 -24.53
CA LYS A 144 34.57 1.72 -25.49
C LYS A 144 33.42 2.69 -25.75
N LEU A 145 32.17 2.24 -25.57
CA LEU A 145 30.96 3.01 -25.82
C LEU A 145 30.57 3.92 -24.64
N GLY A 146 31.09 3.67 -23.44
CA GLY A 146 30.84 4.51 -22.26
C GLY A 146 29.35 4.71 -21.98
N ASN A 147 28.92 5.97 -21.88
CA ASN A 147 27.52 6.33 -21.60
C ASN A 147 26.53 5.88 -22.67
N ALA A 148 26.96 5.68 -23.92
CA ALA A 148 26.06 5.24 -25.00
C ALA A 148 25.39 3.90 -24.66
N VAL A 149 26.10 2.99 -23.95
CA VAL A 149 25.54 1.72 -23.48
C VAL A 149 24.34 1.93 -22.54
N LEU A 150 24.38 2.98 -21.71
CA LEU A 150 23.32 3.31 -20.77
C LEU A 150 22.16 4.02 -21.47
N GLN A 151 22.45 4.86 -22.46
CA GLN A 151 21.45 5.52 -23.30
C GLN A 151 20.63 4.48 -24.08
N ASP A 152 21.29 3.49 -24.68
CA ASP A 152 20.64 2.41 -25.44
C ASP A 152 19.72 1.54 -24.57
N TYR A 153 19.99 1.43 -23.26
CA TYR A 153 19.07 0.76 -22.33
C TYR A 153 17.70 1.42 -22.26
N GLY A 154 17.57 2.69 -22.66
CA GLY A 154 16.27 3.37 -22.77
C GLY A 154 15.26 2.60 -23.63
N ASN A 155 15.71 1.98 -24.73
CA ASN A 155 14.84 1.26 -25.66
C ASN A 155 14.04 0.14 -24.96
N ARG A 156 14.66 -0.56 -24.01
CA ARG A 156 14.00 -1.66 -23.28
C ARG A 156 12.91 -1.16 -22.32
N LEU A 157 12.93 0.12 -21.96
CA LEU A 157 11.97 0.74 -21.05
C LEU A 157 10.65 1.07 -21.75
N ILE A 158 10.67 1.24 -23.08
CA ILE A 158 9.47 1.49 -23.90
C ILE A 158 8.47 0.34 -23.75
N GLY A 159 8.97 -0.92 -23.76
CA GLY A 159 8.18 -2.13 -23.50
C GLY A 159 7.60 -2.25 -22.09
N ARG A 160 7.96 -1.33 -21.18
CA ARG A 160 7.39 -1.21 -19.82
C ARG A 160 6.43 -0.02 -19.72
N SER A 161 5.70 0.25 -20.79
CA SER A 161 4.66 1.28 -20.83
C SER A 161 3.31 0.71 -20.41
N TYR A 162 2.73 1.32 -19.39
CA TYR A 162 1.45 0.93 -18.81
C TYR A 162 0.48 2.10 -18.81
N ILE A 163 -0.81 1.77 -18.92
CA ILE A 163 -1.91 2.71 -18.80
C ILE A 163 -2.70 2.34 -17.54
N LEU A 164 -2.87 3.30 -16.63
CA LEU A 164 -3.67 3.15 -15.42
C LEU A 164 -4.96 3.95 -15.58
N VAL A 165 -6.11 3.27 -15.62
CA VAL A 165 -7.42 3.93 -15.61
C VAL A 165 -7.98 3.89 -14.19
N LEU A 166 -8.31 5.04 -13.61
CA LEU A 166 -8.96 5.16 -12.31
C LEU A 166 -10.47 5.37 -12.48
N ASP A 167 -11.25 4.59 -11.74
CA ASP A 167 -12.70 4.73 -11.54
C ASP A 167 -12.98 4.99 -10.06
N TYR A 168 -13.49 6.18 -9.75
CA TYR A 168 -13.95 6.55 -8.41
C TYR A 168 -15.43 6.23 -8.26
N GLN A 169 -15.77 5.41 -7.27
CA GLN A 169 -17.11 4.87 -7.04
C GLN A 169 -17.59 5.18 -5.63
N SER A 170 -18.91 5.24 -5.45
CA SER A 170 -19.56 5.45 -4.15
C SER A 170 -18.97 6.65 -3.41
N ILE A 171 -18.79 7.76 -4.13
CA ILE A 171 -18.18 8.97 -3.59
C ILE A 171 -19.16 9.59 -2.60
N GLN A 172 -18.71 9.77 -1.35
CA GLN A 172 -19.54 10.33 -0.30
C GLN A 172 -18.71 11.26 0.58
N THR A 173 -19.30 12.39 0.94
CA THR A 173 -18.87 13.17 2.09
C THR A 173 -19.09 12.38 3.38
N MET A 174 -18.37 12.71 4.45
CA MET A 174 -18.58 12.11 5.78
C MET A 174 -19.98 12.38 6.32
N LYS A 175 -20.57 13.52 5.94
CA LYS A 175 -21.96 13.86 6.25
C LYS A 175 -22.94 12.91 5.57
N GLU A 176 -22.80 12.67 4.26
CA GLU A 176 -23.63 11.71 3.51
C GLU A 176 -23.44 10.28 4.02
N ALA A 177 -22.22 9.95 4.48
CA ALA A 177 -21.88 8.69 5.12
C ALA A 177 -22.43 8.53 6.55
N LYS A 178 -23.14 9.54 7.09
CA LYS A 178 -23.68 9.58 8.45
C LYS A 178 -22.61 9.44 9.55
N MET A 179 -21.40 9.91 9.29
CA MET A 179 -20.30 9.95 10.26
C MET A 179 -20.34 11.25 11.06
N SER A 180 -21.11 11.27 12.15
CA SER A 180 -21.26 12.47 13.00
C SER A 180 -19.91 12.94 13.56
N GLY A 181 -19.71 14.26 13.67
CA GLY A 181 -18.48 14.87 14.19
C GLY A 181 -17.26 14.73 13.28
N MET A 182 -17.42 14.27 12.04
CA MET A 182 -16.34 14.13 11.05
C MET A 182 -16.67 14.91 9.77
N LYS A 183 -15.66 15.54 9.18
CA LYS A 183 -15.74 16.12 7.82
C LYS A 183 -14.73 15.48 6.88
N GLY A 184 -15.02 15.51 5.58
CA GLY A 184 -14.16 14.95 4.54
C GLY A 184 -14.88 13.97 3.64
N TRP A 185 -14.12 13.10 2.98
CA TRP A 185 -14.59 12.27 1.89
C TRP A 185 -14.14 10.83 2.00
N LYS A 186 -14.95 9.92 1.45
CA LYS A 186 -14.60 8.53 1.20
C LYS A 186 -15.03 8.11 -0.20
N SER A 187 -14.31 7.14 -0.78
CA SER A 187 -14.65 6.53 -2.06
C SER A 187 -14.05 5.13 -2.15
N THR A 188 -14.63 4.30 -3.01
CA THR A 188 -14.01 3.07 -3.49
C THR A 188 -13.39 3.36 -4.85
N VAL A 189 -12.08 3.12 -5.02
CA VAL A 189 -11.37 3.38 -6.27
C VAL A 189 -10.95 2.07 -6.89
N THR A 190 -11.31 1.86 -8.16
CA THR A 190 -10.81 0.74 -8.95
C THR A 190 -9.77 1.25 -9.96
N GLY A 191 -8.56 0.72 -9.89
CA GLY A 191 -7.49 0.98 -10.85
C GLY A 191 -7.35 -0.18 -11.83
N TYR A 192 -7.61 0.07 -13.11
CA TYR A 192 -7.42 -0.89 -14.21
C TYR A 192 -6.07 -0.65 -14.87
N LEU A 193 -5.20 -1.66 -14.84
CA LEU A 193 -3.89 -1.61 -15.46
C LEU A 193 -3.92 -2.28 -16.83
N PHE A 194 -3.51 -1.54 -17.85
CA PHE A 194 -3.30 -2.04 -19.20
C PHE A 194 -1.82 -1.90 -19.58
N LYS A 195 -1.36 -2.72 -20.53
CA LYS A 195 0.00 -2.69 -21.07
C LYS A 195 -0.04 -2.30 -22.53
N VAL A 196 0.84 -1.37 -22.90
CA VAL A 196 1.10 -1.02 -24.31
C VAL A 196 2.03 -2.09 -24.88
N LYS A 197 1.58 -2.80 -25.91
CA LYS A 197 2.32 -3.88 -26.55
C LYS A 197 3.35 -3.31 -27.51
N TYR A 198 4.56 -3.11 -26.99
CA TYR A 198 5.72 -2.71 -27.76
C TYR A 198 6.70 -3.89 -27.85
N ASN A 199 6.91 -4.38 -29.07
CA ASN A 199 7.81 -5.48 -29.39
C ASN A 199 8.77 -5.06 -30.53
N GLU A 200 9.63 -5.98 -30.96
CA GLU A 200 10.60 -5.73 -32.03
C GLU A 200 9.93 -5.36 -33.37
N GLU A 201 8.77 -5.94 -33.68
CA GLU A 201 7.99 -5.61 -34.87
C GLU A 201 7.51 -4.14 -34.84
N THR A 202 6.94 -3.69 -33.73
CA THR A 202 6.55 -2.28 -33.54
C THR A 202 7.76 -1.36 -33.62
N GLN A 203 8.87 -1.74 -33.00
CA GLN A 203 10.12 -0.97 -33.03
C GLN A 203 10.63 -0.81 -34.46
N ASN A 204 10.69 -1.89 -35.22
CA ASN A 204 11.12 -1.88 -36.62
C ASN A 204 10.18 -1.02 -37.46
N ALA A 205 8.85 -1.14 -37.27
CA ALA A 205 7.87 -0.31 -37.97
C ALA A 205 8.05 1.20 -37.69
N VAL A 206 8.41 1.57 -36.46
CA VAL A 206 8.72 2.97 -36.11
C VAL A 206 9.99 3.46 -36.81
N TYR A 207 11.06 2.66 -36.80
CA TYR A 207 12.32 3.04 -37.47
C TYR A 207 12.19 3.10 -38.99
N ASP A 208 11.39 2.20 -39.56
CA ASP A 208 11.01 2.21 -40.96
C ASP A 208 10.26 3.49 -41.38
N ALA A 209 9.55 4.12 -40.45
CA ALA A 209 8.83 5.38 -40.64
C ALA A 209 9.65 6.60 -40.16
N TRP A 210 10.94 6.43 -39.87
CA TRP A 210 11.78 7.51 -39.35
C TRP A 210 12.10 8.56 -40.41
N ILE A 211 11.75 9.82 -40.14
CA ILE A 211 12.04 10.96 -41.02
C ILE A 211 13.46 11.47 -40.75
N TYR A 212 14.27 11.54 -41.80
CA TYR A 212 15.60 12.14 -41.76
C TYR A 212 15.58 13.58 -42.30
N PRO A 213 16.51 14.44 -41.84
CA PRO A 213 16.60 15.83 -42.32
C PRO A 213 16.67 15.96 -43.84
N GLU A 214 17.40 15.06 -44.49
CA GLU A 214 17.65 14.98 -45.93
C GLU A 214 16.48 14.42 -46.76
N ASP A 215 15.42 13.89 -46.12
CA ASP A 215 14.27 13.36 -46.85
C ASP A 215 13.53 14.45 -47.63
N SER A 216 13.12 14.13 -48.86
CA SER A 216 12.27 15.02 -49.67
C SER A 216 10.87 15.16 -49.06
N PRO A 217 10.11 16.24 -49.35
CA PRO A 217 8.75 16.41 -48.83
C PRO A 217 7.82 15.24 -49.14
N ALA A 218 7.98 14.59 -50.31
CA ALA A 218 7.20 13.42 -50.69
C ALA A 218 7.51 12.20 -49.80
N ILE A 219 8.80 11.94 -49.52
CA ILE A 219 9.24 10.85 -48.64
C ILE A 219 8.76 11.10 -47.21
N LYS A 220 8.84 12.35 -46.73
CA LYS A 220 8.33 12.75 -45.41
C LYS A 220 6.83 12.45 -45.27
N ALA A 221 6.04 12.79 -46.29
CA ALA A 221 4.61 12.50 -46.31
C ALA A 221 4.31 10.98 -46.33
N GLU A 222 5.08 10.20 -47.10
CA GLU A 222 4.96 8.74 -47.14
C GLU A 222 5.27 8.09 -45.78
N LYS A 223 6.39 8.47 -45.16
CA LYS A 223 6.80 7.99 -43.84
C LYS A 223 5.79 8.33 -42.75
N ASN A 224 5.22 9.54 -42.80
CA ASN A 224 4.12 9.92 -41.92
C ASN A 224 2.89 9.02 -42.10
N LYS A 225 2.50 8.75 -43.35
CA LYS A 225 1.39 7.82 -43.62
C LYS A 225 1.69 6.41 -43.10
N LYS A 226 2.92 5.92 -43.26
CA LYS A 226 3.37 4.63 -42.73
C LYS A 226 3.29 4.60 -41.19
N TYR A 227 3.70 5.68 -40.52
CA TYR A 227 3.59 5.80 -39.07
C TYR A 227 2.14 5.72 -38.57
N GLU A 228 1.21 6.41 -39.24
CA GLU A 228 -0.21 6.41 -38.85
C GLU A 228 -0.91 5.05 -39.01
N GLN A 229 -0.31 4.14 -39.79
CA GLN A 229 -0.79 2.76 -39.96
C GLN A 229 -0.25 1.81 -38.89
N ILE A 230 0.74 2.22 -38.09
CA ILE A 230 1.28 1.38 -37.01
C ILE A 230 0.20 1.15 -35.96
N GLN A 231 -0.13 -0.12 -35.74
CA GLN A 231 -1.02 -0.54 -34.66
C GLN A 231 -0.19 -0.95 -33.46
N VAL A 232 -0.48 -0.34 -32.31
CA VAL A 232 0.17 -0.66 -31.04
C VAL A 232 -0.91 -1.12 -30.06
N PRO A 233 -1.13 -2.44 -29.93
CA PRO A 233 -2.22 -2.96 -29.11
C PRO A 233 -2.09 -2.56 -27.64
N VAL A 234 -3.24 -2.34 -27.00
CA VAL A 234 -3.35 -2.16 -25.55
C VAL A 234 -4.12 -3.33 -24.95
N GLU A 235 -3.48 -4.03 -24.01
CA GLU A 235 -4.00 -5.25 -23.39
C GLU A 235 -4.23 -5.07 -21.88
N PHE A 236 -5.33 -5.59 -21.37
CA PHE A 236 -5.59 -5.61 -19.93
C PHE A 236 -4.59 -6.52 -19.19
N VAL A 237 -4.09 -6.06 -18.05
CA VAL A 237 -3.13 -6.79 -17.21
C VAL A 237 -3.82 -7.26 -15.93
N THR A 238 -4.32 -6.32 -15.14
CA THR A 238 -4.93 -6.61 -13.84
C THR A 238 -5.71 -5.39 -13.34
N LYS A 239 -6.45 -5.56 -12.25
CA LYS A 239 -7.10 -4.46 -11.55
C LYS A 239 -6.88 -4.55 -10.05
N THR A 240 -6.97 -3.40 -9.39
CA THR A 240 -7.03 -3.31 -7.93
C THR A 240 -8.24 -2.49 -7.51
N THR A 241 -8.80 -2.80 -6.34
CA THR A 241 -9.86 -2.01 -5.73
C THR A 241 -9.42 -1.63 -4.32
N VAL A 242 -9.50 -0.34 -4.02
CA VAL A 242 -9.05 0.24 -2.75
C VAL A 242 -10.15 1.10 -2.14
N TYR A 243 -10.23 1.10 -0.82
CA TYR A 243 -11.10 1.99 -0.07
C TYR A 243 -10.27 3.16 0.43
N VAL A 244 -10.61 4.37 0.02
CA VAL A 244 -9.86 5.58 0.38
C VAL A 244 -10.73 6.52 1.19
N THR A 245 -10.07 7.23 2.11
CA THR A 245 -10.71 8.20 2.98
C THR A 245 -9.73 9.32 3.28
N ALA A 246 -10.21 10.55 3.22
CA ALA A 246 -9.54 11.72 3.74
C ALA A 246 -10.55 12.50 4.60
N SER A 247 -10.37 12.42 5.91
CA SER A 247 -11.27 13.03 6.87
C SER A 247 -10.53 13.53 8.10
N GLN A 248 -11.19 14.41 8.83
CA GLN A 248 -10.74 14.95 10.10
C GLN A 248 -11.97 15.21 11.01
N PRO A 249 -11.78 15.24 12.33
CA PRO A 249 -12.80 15.72 13.26
C PRO A 249 -13.30 17.11 12.84
N ALA A 250 -14.61 17.30 12.89
CA ALA A 250 -15.24 18.58 12.61
C ALA A 250 -14.85 19.62 13.67
N GLU A 251 -14.86 20.90 13.29
CA GLU A 251 -14.34 22.00 14.10
C GLU A 251 -15.08 22.18 15.43
N ASP A 252 -16.36 21.84 15.46
CA ASP A 252 -17.20 21.89 16.65
C ASP A 252 -16.87 20.82 17.70
N THR A 253 -16.14 19.75 17.31
CA THR A 253 -15.69 18.69 18.22
C THR A 253 -14.47 19.09 19.05
N GLN A 254 -14.30 18.46 20.22
CA GLN A 254 -13.13 18.72 21.09
C GLN A 254 -11.79 18.47 20.37
N LEU A 255 -11.70 17.36 19.60
CA LEU A 255 -10.50 17.05 18.82
C LEU A 255 -10.31 18.02 17.65
N GLY A 256 -11.38 18.47 17.01
CA GLY A 256 -11.31 19.43 15.90
C GLY A 256 -10.71 20.77 16.32
N ARG A 257 -11.05 21.27 17.51
CA ARG A 257 -10.52 22.54 18.05
C ARG A 257 -9.01 22.51 18.31
N LEU A 258 -8.41 21.32 18.44
CA LEU A 258 -6.99 21.13 18.71
C LEU A 258 -6.15 20.94 17.43
N MET A 259 -6.77 20.94 16.25
CA MET A 259 -6.10 20.66 14.99
C MET A 259 -6.34 21.74 13.94
N LYS A 260 -5.34 21.96 13.07
CA LYS A 260 -5.50 22.81 11.89
C LYS A 260 -6.56 22.20 10.96
N GLN A 261 -7.61 22.98 10.72
CA GLN A 261 -8.74 22.56 9.92
C GLN A 261 -8.46 22.73 8.43
N LYS A 262 -8.57 21.63 7.67
CA LYS A 262 -8.61 21.65 6.19
C LYS A 262 -10.02 21.94 5.67
N SER A 263 -10.14 22.55 4.50
CA SER A 263 -11.40 22.68 3.76
C SER A 263 -11.86 21.32 3.21
N GLU A 264 -13.14 21.21 2.84
CA GLU A 264 -13.64 20.00 2.16
C GLU A 264 -12.99 19.79 0.79
N ASP A 265 -12.58 20.87 0.11
CA ASP A 265 -11.89 20.81 -1.18
C ASP A 265 -10.46 20.26 -1.06
N GLU A 266 -9.75 20.64 0.00
CA GLU A 266 -8.44 20.08 0.33
C GLU A 266 -8.56 18.59 0.67
N LEU A 267 -9.57 18.21 1.47
CA LEU A 267 -9.82 16.80 1.79
C LEU A 267 -10.24 15.99 0.56
N LEU A 268 -11.02 16.57 -0.37
CA LEU A 268 -11.34 15.94 -1.64
C LEU A 268 -10.07 15.69 -2.46
N SER A 269 -9.20 16.69 -2.57
CA SER A 269 -7.92 16.58 -3.28
C SER A 269 -7.03 15.50 -2.66
N GLU A 270 -7.00 15.40 -1.32
CA GLU A 270 -6.30 14.32 -0.62
C GLU A 270 -6.91 12.95 -0.86
N MET A 271 -8.23 12.84 -0.92
CA MET A 271 -8.92 11.57 -1.20
C MET A 271 -8.63 11.09 -2.62
N VAL A 272 -8.62 12.00 -3.61
CA VAL A 272 -8.22 11.73 -5.01
C VAL A 272 -6.75 11.34 -5.09
N GLN A 273 -5.84 12.08 -4.45
CA GLN A 273 -4.43 11.69 -4.41
C GLN A 273 -4.24 10.30 -3.79
N LYS A 274 -4.95 9.99 -2.69
CA LYS A 274 -4.92 8.66 -2.07
C LYS A 274 -5.45 7.57 -3.00
N GLY A 275 -6.48 7.86 -3.80
CA GLY A 275 -7.01 6.93 -4.80
C GLY A 275 -5.94 6.48 -5.79
N TYR A 276 -5.16 7.43 -6.31
CA TYR A 276 -4.01 7.16 -7.17
C TYR A 276 -2.87 6.42 -6.44
N ASP A 277 -2.43 6.94 -5.28
CA ASP A 277 -1.30 6.39 -4.51
C ASP A 277 -1.55 4.94 -4.05
N GLU A 278 -2.75 4.66 -3.53
CA GLU A 278 -3.12 3.32 -3.05
C GLU A 278 -3.33 2.36 -4.22
N SER A 279 -3.91 2.81 -5.34
CA SER A 279 -4.01 1.98 -6.54
C SER A 279 -2.63 1.53 -7.02
N LEU A 280 -1.66 2.45 -7.12
CA LEU A 280 -0.28 2.07 -7.45
C LEU A 280 0.35 1.16 -6.41
N TYR A 281 0.16 1.42 -5.12
CA TYR A 281 0.71 0.60 -4.04
C TYR A 281 0.26 -0.88 -4.12
N PHE A 282 -0.99 -1.12 -4.47
CA PHE A 282 -1.51 -2.49 -4.65
C PHE A 282 -1.15 -3.10 -6.00
N LEU A 283 -0.99 -2.30 -7.06
CA LEU A 283 -0.39 -2.79 -8.30
C LEU A 283 1.06 -3.22 -8.10
N GLU A 284 1.84 -2.50 -7.28
CA GLU A 284 3.19 -2.89 -6.87
C GLU A 284 3.23 -4.18 -6.05
N LYS A 285 2.11 -4.55 -5.40
CA LYS A 285 1.98 -5.83 -4.70
C LYS A 285 1.71 -6.98 -5.67
N ASN A 286 0.96 -6.72 -6.74
CA ASN A 286 0.39 -7.76 -7.59
C ASN A 286 1.08 -7.89 -8.97
N HIS A 287 1.90 -6.91 -9.37
CA HIS A 287 2.55 -6.87 -10.68
C HIS A 287 4.07 -6.75 -10.56
N GLU A 288 4.79 -7.78 -11.01
CA GLU A 288 6.24 -7.93 -10.81
C GLU A 288 7.06 -6.77 -11.42
N ASP A 289 6.61 -6.17 -12.52
CA ASP A 289 7.33 -5.05 -13.14
C ASP A 289 7.33 -3.79 -12.27
N PHE A 290 6.38 -3.67 -11.34
CA PHE A 290 6.27 -2.52 -10.44
C PHE A 290 7.03 -2.75 -9.12
N MET A 291 7.48 -3.99 -8.87
CA MET A 291 8.27 -4.35 -7.70
C MET A 291 9.74 -3.96 -7.89
N VAL A 292 10.24 -3.09 -7.01
CA VAL A 292 11.65 -2.69 -6.97
C VAL A 292 12.52 -3.88 -6.60
N LYS A 293 13.62 -4.06 -7.35
CA LYS A 293 14.59 -5.13 -7.15
C LYS A 293 15.99 -4.52 -7.04
N THR A 294 16.73 -4.92 -6.01
CA THR A 294 18.08 -4.43 -5.76
C THR A 294 18.84 -5.43 -4.92
N THR A 295 20.14 -5.25 -4.68
CA THR A 295 20.91 -6.13 -3.80
C THR A 295 21.21 -5.46 -2.47
N ILE A 296 21.42 -6.28 -1.43
CA ILE A 296 21.94 -5.79 -0.15
C ILE A 296 23.37 -5.31 -0.36
N TYR A 297 23.62 -4.02 -0.11
CA TYR A 297 24.93 -3.40 -0.19
C TYR A 297 25.76 -3.68 1.08
N GLN A 298 25.13 -3.60 2.27
CA GLN A 298 25.78 -3.80 3.57
C GLN A 298 24.76 -4.38 4.56
N VAL A 299 25.22 -5.11 5.59
CA VAL A 299 24.34 -5.80 6.59
C VAL A 299 24.50 -5.32 8.04
N ARG A 300 25.35 -4.34 8.31
CA ARG A 300 25.58 -3.75 9.65
C ARG A 300 25.82 -2.23 9.57
N PRO A 301 24.77 -1.40 9.55
CA PRO A 301 23.34 -1.75 9.43
C PRO A 301 22.99 -2.24 8.01
N ILE A 302 21.79 -2.79 7.84
CA ILE A 302 21.32 -3.23 6.52
C ILE A 302 21.09 -2.01 5.63
N ARG A 303 21.71 -1.99 4.45
CA ARG A 303 21.64 -0.89 3.49
C ARG A 303 21.50 -1.39 2.06
N ALA A 304 20.79 -0.63 1.24
CA ALA A 304 20.65 -0.87 -0.19
C ALA A 304 20.66 0.47 -0.96
N LYS A 305 21.13 0.43 -2.21
CA LYS A 305 21.22 1.60 -3.12
C LYS A 305 19.86 1.89 -3.78
N ILE A 306 18.85 2.15 -2.94
CA ILE A 306 17.50 2.59 -3.33
C ILE A 306 17.02 3.70 -2.39
N GLY A 307 16.13 4.56 -2.86
CA GLY A 307 15.64 5.72 -2.12
C GLY A 307 14.37 6.30 -2.75
N LYS A 308 14.22 7.63 -2.69
CA LYS A 308 13.04 8.33 -3.25
C LYS A 308 12.85 8.10 -4.74
N LYS A 309 13.93 7.87 -5.50
CA LYS A 309 13.90 7.54 -6.93
C LYS A 309 13.09 6.27 -7.20
N GLU A 310 13.14 5.29 -6.30
CA GLU A 310 12.39 4.03 -6.40
C GLU A 310 11.05 4.09 -5.64
N GLY A 311 10.63 5.28 -5.18
CA GLY A 311 9.41 5.47 -4.40
C GLY A 311 9.47 4.91 -2.98
N LEU A 312 10.67 4.72 -2.42
CA LEU A 312 10.83 4.14 -1.09
C LEU A 312 10.17 5.00 -0.01
N LYS A 313 9.25 4.40 0.75
CA LYS A 313 8.60 4.95 1.95
C LYS A 313 8.99 4.13 3.18
N CYS A 314 8.87 4.73 4.37
CA CYS A 314 9.14 4.04 5.63
C CYS A 314 8.23 2.81 5.76
N ASP A 315 8.76 1.74 6.37
CA ASP A 315 8.10 0.45 6.56
C ASP A 315 7.73 -0.32 5.27
N ASN A 316 8.08 0.17 4.07
CA ASN A 316 7.99 -0.64 2.86
C ASN A 316 8.77 -1.93 3.02
N ARG A 317 8.13 -3.04 2.64
CA ARG A 317 8.60 -4.40 2.91
C ARG A 317 9.33 -4.97 1.71
N TYR A 318 10.42 -5.68 1.99
CA TYR A 318 11.23 -6.39 1.01
C TYR A 318 11.53 -7.80 1.50
N PHE A 319 11.46 -8.75 0.57
CA PHE A 319 11.93 -10.12 0.80
C PHE A 319 13.38 -10.23 0.31
N ALA A 320 14.23 -10.84 1.13
CA ALA A 320 15.63 -11.10 0.80
C ALA A 320 15.82 -12.54 0.34
N TYR A 321 16.46 -12.72 -0.81
CA TYR A 321 16.72 -14.00 -1.45
C TYR A 321 18.21 -14.23 -1.66
N GLU A 322 18.65 -15.45 -1.39
CA GLU A 322 19.95 -15.94 -1.82
C GLU A 322 19.77 -16.76 -3.09
N TYR A 323 20.56 -16.46 -4.12
CA TYR A 323 20.58 -17.24 -5.34
C TYR A 323 21.56 -18.40 -5.16
N VAL A 324 21.04 -19.62 -5.19
CA VAL A 324 21.84 -20.84 -5.03
C VAL A 324 21.89 -21.55 -6.37
N TYR A 325 23.11 -21.83 -6.83
CA TYR A 325 23.36 -22.62 -8.03
C TYR A 325 23.07 -24.10 -7.75
N ASP A 326 22.39 -24.74 -8.68
CA ASP A 326 22.00 -26.14 -8.64
C ASP A 326 22.75 -26.86 -9.77
N GLU A 327 23.86 -27.51 -9.42
CA GLU A 327 24.76 -28.22 -10.34
C GLU A 327 24.03 -29.26 -11.20
N LYS A 328 23.00 -29.93 -10.64
CA LYS A 328 22.28 -31.00 -11.34
C LYS A 328 21.41 -30.46 -12.47
N THR A 329 20.88 -29.25 -12.31
CA THR A 329 20.00 -28.63 -13.30
C THR A 329 20.71 -27.55 -14.12
N ASN A 330 21.94 -27.18 -13.77
CA ASN A 330 22.66 -26.04 -14.31
C ASN A 330 21.82 -24.74 -14.26
N THR A 331 21.03 -24.57 -13.19
CA THR A 331 20.19 -23.39 -12.98
C THR A 331 20.45 -22.74 -11.63
N THR A 332 20.11 -21.46 -11.51
CA THR A 332 20.16 -20.75 -10.22
C THR A 332 18.75 -20.51 -9.71
N LYS A 333 18.50 -20.87 -8.45
CA LYS A 333 17.17 -20.75 -7.82
C LYS A 333 17.20 -19.76 -6.66
N PRO A 334 16.19 -18.86 -6.54
CA PRO A 334 16.09 -17.97 -5.39
C PRO A 334 15.64 -18.75 -4.15
N ARG A 335 16.37 -18.61 -3.04
CA ARG A 335 15.99 -19.14 -1.73
C ARG A 335 15.68 -17.99 -0.78
N PHE A 336 14.47 -17.96 -0.26
CA PHE A 336 14.06 -16.96 0.73
C PHE A 336 14.92 -17.03 2.00
N ARG A 337 15.42 -15.88 2.45
CA ARG A 337 16.30 -15.75 3.63
C ARG A 337 15.73 -14.88 4.72
N GLY A 338 14.86 -13.92 4.43
CA GLY A 338 14.19 -13.13 5.46
C GLY A 338 13.44 -11.93 4.92
N VAL A 339 12.84 -11.18 5.85
CA VAL A 339 12.09 -9.95 5.55
C VAL A 339 12.77 -8.76 6.19
N ILE A 340 12.90 -7.68 5.42
CA ILE A 340 13.34 -6.38 5.89
C ILE A 340 12.30 -5.32 5.58
N ARG A 341 12.36 -4.22 6.34
CA ARG A 341 11.57 -3.03 6.10
C ARG A 341 12.46 -1.79 6.07
N ALA A 342 12.07 -0.80 5.26
CA ALA A 342 12.76 0.48 5.21
C ALA A 342 12.57 1.26 6.51
N THR A 343 13.62 1.92 6.99
CA THR A 343 13.51 2.88 8.09
C THR A 343 13.08 4.26 7.56
N SER A 344 12.98 5.27 8.44
CA SER A 344 12.82 6.67 8.04
C SER A 344 14.09 7.30 7.43
N SER A 345 15.24 6.64 7.53
CA SER A 345 16.51 7.09 6.92
C SER A 345 16.54 6.71 5.44
N ILE A 346 15.81 7.47 4.64
CA ILE A 346 15.65 7.29 3.18
C ILE A 346 16.39 8.42 2.47
N VAL A 347 17.25 8.06 1.54
CA VAL A 347 18.06 9.02 0.77
C VAL A 347 17.29 9.57 -0.41
N ASP A 348 17.57 10.82 -0.76
CA ASP A 348 17.15 11.40 -2.03
C ASP A 348 18.18 11.05 -3.10
N ASN A 349 17.86 10.09 -3.95
CA ASN A 349 18.74 9.57 -4.99
C ASN A 349 18.17 9.86 -6.39
N ARG A 350 17.34 10.90 -6.54
CA ARG A 350 16.73 11.29 -7.82
C ARG A 350 17.74 11.98 -8.74
N GLN A 351 18.75 11.22 -9.16
CA GLN A 351 19.83 11.64 -10.04
C GLN A 351 20.32 10.47 -10.91
N VAL A 352 21.07 10.81 -11.95
CA VAL A 352 21.80 9.84 -12.79
C VAL A 352 22.92 9.21 -11.97
N ALA A 353 23.10 7.89 -12.10
CA ALA A 353 24.13 7.15 -11.39
C ALA A 353 25.54 7.57 -11.85
N LYS A 354 26.45 7.74 -10.89
CA LYS A 354 27.87 8.09 -11.12
C LYS A 354 28.84 7.10 -10.44
N GLY A 355 28.34 5.94 -9.99
CA GLY A 355 29.12 4.92 -9.29
C GLY A 355 29.03 5.01 -7.76
N ASP A 356 28.61 6.15 -7.21
CA ASP A 356 28.53 6.41 -5.78
C ASP A 356 27.16 6.92 -5.31
N MET A 357 26.09 6.22 -5.70
CA MET A 357 24.75 6.50 -5.20
C MET A 357 24.63 6.18 -3.71
N PRO A 358 23.98 7.06 -2.93
CA PRO A 358 23.81 6.88 -1.50
C PRO A 358 22.88 5.70 -1.19
N THR A 359 22.84 5.29 0.08
CA THR A 359 22.08 4.11 0.53
C THR A 359 21.03 4.43 1.59
N SER A 360 19.84 3.85 1.46
CA SER A 360 18.82 3.87 2.51
C SER A 360 19.05 2.78 3.54
N LYS A 361 18.61 3.00 4.78
CA LYS A 361 18.74 2.03 5.88
C LYS A 361 17.48 1.18 6.05
N PHE A 362 17.70 -0.10 6.34
CA PHE A 362 16.66 -1.10 6.59
C PHE A 362 16.86 -1.77 7.94
N TYR A 363 15.79 -2.38 8.45
CA TYR A 363 15.81 -3.22 9.63
C TYR A 363 15.14 -4.56 9.31
N GLN A 364 15.64 -5.63 9.93
CA GLN A 364 15.13 -6.98 9.70
C GLN A 364 13.95 -7.26 10.65
N THR A 365 12.88 -7.84 10.11
CA THR A 365 11.67 -8.17 10.88
C THR A 365 11.43 -9.67 11.02
N SER A 366 12.03 -10.49 10.15
CA SER A 366 12.00 -11.95 10.29
C SER A 366 13.09 -12.65 9.47
N GLY A 367 13.35 -13.92 9.78
CA GLY A 367 14.15 -14.85 8.97
C GLY A 367 15.57 -15.10 9.49
N ARG A 368 16.44 -15.54 8.57
CA ARG A 368 17.84 -15.87 8.83
C ARG A 368 18.73 -14.64 8.73
N ARG A 369 19.98 -14.78 9.19
CA ARG A 369 20.99 -13.72 9.00
C ARG A 369 21.21 -13.45 7.52
N LEU A 370 21.10 -12.18 7.14
CA LEU A 370 21.29 -11.73 5.76
C LEU A 370 22.77 -11.46 5.46
N ARG A 371 23.14 -11.53 4.19
CA ARG A 371 24.49 -11.26 3.68
C ARG A 371 24.45 -10.22 2.54
N THR A 372 25.55 -9.51 2.36
CA THR A 372 25.77 -8.64 1.19
C THR A 372 25.58 -9.45 -0.09
N GLY A 373 24.98 -8.83 -1.11
CA GLY A 373 24.71 -9.45 -2.41
C GLY A 373 23.38 -10.20 -2.52
N TYR A 374 22.69 -10.47 -1.40
CA TYR A 374 21.34 -11.05 -1.46
C TYR A 374 20.38 -10.12 -2.22
N LEU A 375 19.51 -10.69 -3.06
CA LEU A 375 18.52 -9.94 -3.82
C LEU A 375 17.37 -9.53 -2.91
N LEU A 376 17.06 -8.25 -2.88
CA LEU A 376 15.86 -7.67 -2.30
C LEU A 376 14.81 -7.52 -3.40
N ARG A 377 13.61 -8.03 -3.14
CA ARG A 377 12.42 -7.77 -3.97
C ARG A 377 11.37 -7.08 -3.10
N GLN A 378 10.84 -5.96 -3.57
CA GLN A 378 9.73 -5.26 -2.93
C GLN A 378 8.53 -6.22 -2.83
N GLN A 379 7.94 -6.31 -1.65
CA GLN A 379 6.82 -7.20 -1.36
C GLN A 379 5.84 -6.45 -0.46
N ASN A 380 5.07 -5.53 -1.05
CA ASN A 380 4.10 -4.70 -0.34
C ASN A 380 3.07 -5.56 0.41
N ASP A 381 2.54 -5.00 1.49
CA ASP A 381 1.54 -5.65 2.33
C ASP A 381 0.42 -4.72 2.73
N TYR A 382 -0.66 -5.28 3.29
CA TYR A 382 -1.77 -4.46 3.75
C TYR A 382 -1.38 -3.65 4.99
N GLY A 383 -0.33 -4.07 5.69
CA GLY A 383 0.12 -3.44 6.91
C GLY A 383 -0.85 -3.71 8.07
N ILE A 384 -1.66 -4.76 7.95
CA ILE A 384 -2.62 -5.18 8.97
C ILE A 384 -2.07 -6.42 9.69
N GLU A 385 -2.18 -6.43 11.02
CA GLU A 385 -1.84 -7.58 11.85
C GLU A 385 -3.04 -7.93 12.71
N ALA A 386 -3.45 -9.20 12.73
CA ALA A 386 -4.54 -9.70 13.57
C ALA A 386 -3.98 -10.62 14.65
N THR A 387 -4.30 -10.32 15.90
CA THR A 387 -3.92 -11.10 17.08
C THR A 387 -5.17 -11.75 17.66
N LEU A 388 -5.08 -13.03 17.99
CA LEU A 388 -6.09 -13.78 18.72
C LEU A 388 -5.41 -14.52 19.87
N GLY A 389 -6.00 -14.44 21.06
CA GLY A 389 -5.39 -15.00 22.26
C GLY A 389 -6.34 -15.04 23.46
N PHE A 390 -5.73 -15.22 24.62
CA PHE A 390 -6.38 -15.25 25.91
C PHE A 390 -5.63 -14.31 26.87
N GLU A 391 -6.38 -13.58 27.69
CA GLU A 391 -5.87 -12.77 28.79
C GLU A 391 -6.17 -13.46 30.12
N ALA A 392 -5.18 -13.55 31.00
CA ALA A 392 -5.27 -14.17 32.31
C ALA A 392 -4.89 -13.16 33.41
N GLY A 393 -5.71 -13.07 34.45
CA GLY A 393 -5.56 -12.09 35.52
C GLY A 393 -6.92 -11.48 35.86
N GLU A 394 -6.90 -10.25 36.34
CA GLU A 394 -8.10 -9.60 36.85
C GLU A 394 -9.11 -9.22 35.78
N VAL A 395 -8.58 -8.74 34.64
CA VAL A 395 -9.30 -8.63 33.38
C VAL A 395 -8.73 -9.71 32.47
N GLY A 396 -9.57 -10.66 32.07
CA GLY A 396 -9.14 -11.84 31.31
C GLY A 396 -10.10 -12.24 30.21
N GLY A 397 -10.04 -13.52 29.83
CA GLY A 397 -10.93 -14.12 28.84
C GLY A 397 -10.37 -14.11 27.43
N ILE A 398 -11.25 -14.30 26.44
CA ILE A 398 -10.84 -14.28 25.03
C ILE A 398 -10.42 -12.87 24.64
N TYR A 399 -9.38 -12.75 23.83
CA TYR A 399 -8.82 -11.47 23.43
C TYR A 399 -8.52 -11.45 21.93
N GLY A 400 -8.90 -10.35 21.28
CA GLY A 400 -8.65 -10.09 19.87
C GLY A 400 -8.15 -8.67 19.65
N ARG A 401 -7.25 -8.50 18.70
CA ARG A 401 -6.71 -7.18 18.35
C ARG A 401 -6.34 -7.09 16.88
N VAL A 402 -6.61 -5.94 16.27
CA VAL A 402 -6.21 -5.61 14.89
C VAL A 402 -5.33 -4.37 14.92
N ASP A 403 -4.08 -4.50 14.45
CA ASP A 403 -3.11 -3.43 14.34
C ASP A 403 -2.97 -2.98 12.87
N ALA A 404 -3.03 -1.67 12.64
CA ALA A 404 -2.70 -1.03 11.36
C ALA A 404 -1.36 -0.31 11.46
N ARG A 405 -0.42 -0.68 10.58
CA ARG A 405 0.94 -0.13 10.53
C ARG A 405 0.95 1.24 9.85
N MET A 406 1.47 2.24 10.56
CA MET A 406 1.40 3.64 10.13
C MET A 406 2.66 4.15 9.43
N GLY A 407 3.76 3.40 9.43
CA GLY A 407 5.07 3.87 8.96
C GLY A 407 5.06 4.48 7.55
N ARG A 408 4.30 3.90 6.61
CA ARG A 408 4.19 4.41 5.23
C ARG A 408 3.54 5.79 5.14
N TYR A 409 2.63 6.10 6.06
CA TYR A 409 1.80 7.32 6.01
C TYR A 409 2.42 8.48 6.79
N ILE A 410 3.04 8.19 7.93
CA ILE A 410 3.56 9.23 8.85
C ILE A 410 5.09 9.20 9.01
N GLY A 411 5.78 8.28 8.34
CA GLY A 411 7.25 8.19 8.39
C GLY A 411 7.82 7.65 9.71
N VAL A 412 7.00 7.13 10.61
CA VAL A 412 7.43 6.58 11.90
C VAL A 412 7.54 5.06 11.83
N LYS A 413 8.77 4.56 11.84
CA LYS A 413 9.08 3.13 11.80
C LYS A 413 8.29 2.33 12.84
N ALA A 414 7.61 1.26 12.41
CA ALA A 414 6.89 0.31 13.28
C ALA A 414 5.97 0.99 14.32
N LEU A 415 5.31 2.08 13.96
CA LEU A 415 4.17 2.60 14.71
C LEU A 415 2.89 1.93 14.24
N PHE A 416 2.01 1.60 15.18
CA PHE A 416 0.72 0.99 14.92
C PHE A 416 -0.38 1.76 15.62
N VAL A 417 -1.52 1.90 14.93
CA VAL A 417 -2.81 2.17 15.57
C VAL A 417 -3.52 0.83 15.69
N TYR A 418 -4.16 0.55 16.81
CA TYR A 418 -4.87 -0.70 16.99
C TYR A 418 -6.27 -0.51 17.54
N VAL A 419 -7.13 -1.49 17.26
CA VAL A 419 -8.40 -1.72 17.95
C VAL A 419 -8.33 -3.10 18.60
N GLU A 420 -8.87 -3.22 19.81
CA GLU A 420 -8.90 -4.46 20.56
C GLU A 420 -10.28 -4.71 21.15
N GLY A 421 -10.54 -5.97 21.47
CA GLY A 421 -11.71 -6.35 22.25
C GLY A 421 -11.55 -7.73 22.84
N GLY A 422 -12.28 -7.97 23.92
CA GLY A 422 -12.26 -9.24 24.62
C GLY A 422 -13.50 -9.44 25.46
N ALA A 423 -13.70 -10.68 25.89
CA ALA A 423 -14.87 -11.08 26.65
C ALA A 423 -14.52 -12.11 27.71
N GLN A 424 -15.16 -11.99 28.87
CA GLN A 424 -14.95 -12.86 30.03
C GLN A 424 -16.28 -13.10 30.74
N MET A 425 -16.48 -14.30 31.27
CA MET A 425 -17.50 -14.54 32.29
C MET A 425 -16.79 -14.69 33.63
N LYS A 426 -17.26 -14.00 34.67
CA LYS A 426 -16.66 -14.06 36.02
C LYS A 426 -17.73 -13.76 37.07
N ASP A 427 -17.67 -14.48 38.18
CA ASP A 427 -18.60 -14.33 39.30
C ASP A 427 -18.11 -13.23 40.25
N TYR A 428 -19.06 -12.49 40.81
CA TYR A 428 -18.82 -11.47 41.84
C TYR A 428 -19.89 -11.55 42.93
N PRO A 429 -19.67 -10.96 44.12
CA PRO A 429 -20.69 -10.93 45.17
C PRO A 429 -22.02 -10.31 44.74
N VAL A 430 -22.01 -9.44 43.71
CA VAL A 430 -23.20 -8.78 43.17
C VAL A 430 -24.04 -9.68 42.25
N ALA A 431 -23.43 -10.67 41.58
CA ALA A 431 -24.10 -11.70 40.76
C ALA A 431 -23.09 -12.76 40.28
N GLU A 432 -23.57 -13.99 40.07
CA GLU A 432 -22.82 -15.06 39.40
C GLU A 432 -23.01 -14.97 37.87
N GLY A 433 -22.06 -15.44 37.07
CA GLY A 433 -22.22 -15.53 35.61
C GLY A 433 -22.20 -14.19 34.87
N ILE A 434 -21.65 -13.12 35.46
CA ILE A 434 -21.59 -11.81 34.81
C ILE A 434 -20.72 -11.87 33.56
N ALA A 435 -21.30 -11.46 32.43
CA ALA A 435 -20.61 -11.36 31.16
C ALA A 435 -19.98 -9.96 31.01
N PHE A 436 -18.67 -9.93 30.86
CA PHE A 436 -17.88 -8.74 30.60
C PHE A 436 -17.49 -8.67 29.13
N LEU A 437 -17.71 -7.52 28.51
CA LEU A 437 -17.22 -7.17 27.18
C LEU A 437 -16.38 -5.91 27.30
N HIS A 438 -15.12 -5.97 26.87
CA HIS A 438 -14.29 -4.78 26.75
C HIS A 438 -13.87 -4.57 25.30
N TYR A 439 -13.79 -3.31 24.90
CA TYR A 439 -13.26 -2.91 23.60
C TYR A 439 -12.53 -1.58 23.73
N GLY A 440 -11.51 -1.38 22.91
CA GLY A 440 -10.64 -0.23 23.01
C GLY A 440 -9.86 0.03 21.74
N ALA A 441 -9.17 1.16 21.74
CA ALA A 441 -8.25 1.54 20.67
C ALA A 441 -7.01 2.23 21.26
N GLY A 442 -5.90 2.16 20.54
CA GLY A 442 -4.67 2.72 21.05
C GLY A 442 -3.53 2.78 20.04
N LEU A 443 -2.35 3.09 20.58
CA LEU A 443 -1.10 3.16 19.84
C LEU A 443 -0.12 2.10 20.36
N ALA A 444 0.67 1.55 19.45
CA ALA A 444 1.74 0.64 19.80
C ALA A 444 3.01 0.91 19.00
N LYS A 445 4.15 0.57 19.59
CA LYS A 445 5.46 0.79 19.00
C LYS A 445 6.26 -0.51 18.96
N GLY A 446 6.57 -0.99 17.76
CA GLY A 446 7.41 -2.16 17.57
C GLY A 446 8.90 -1.84 17.71
N LEU A 447 9.58 -2.59 18.57
CA LEU A 447 11.01 -2.54 18.81
C LEU A 447 11.62 -3.91 18.53
N MET A 448 12.38 -4.03 17.46
CA MET A 448 13.04 -5.29 17.10
C MET A 448 14.25 -5.52 18.02
N LEU A 449 14.09 -6.41 19.01
CA LEU A 449 15.17 -6.80 19.92
C LEU A 449 16.17 -7.72 19.21
N THR A 450 15.65 -8.63 18.39
CA THR A 450 16.45 -9.47 17.49
C THR A 450 15.77 -9.53 16.13
N ARG A 451 16.35 -10.26 15.17
CA ARG A 451 15.75 -10.44 13.84
C ARG A 451 14.42 -11.21 13.86
N ASN A 452 14.10 -11.92 14.95
CA ASN A 452 12.89 -12.72 15.08
C ASN A 452 12.08 -12.41 16.35
N VAL A 453 12.52 -11.46 17.19
CA VAL A 453 11.85 -11.09 18.44
C VAL A 453 11.56 -9.59 18.44
N GLU A 454 10.29 -9.25 18.58
CA GLU A 454 9.79 -7.88 18.68
C GLU A 454 9.22 -7.63 20.07
N LEU A 455 9.65 -6.55 20.73
CA LEU A 455 8.99 -5.97 21.89
C LEU A 455 8.04 -4.87 21.41
N ARG A 456 6.80 -4.89 21.87
CA ARG A 456 5.74 -3.97 21.47
C ARG A 456 5.06 -3.35 22.69
N PRO A 457 5.63 -2.27 23.27
CA PRO A 457 4.88 -1.41 24.18
C PRO A 457 3.65 -0.82 23.50
N TYR A 458 2.58 -0.66 24.27
CA TYR A 458 1.32 -0.10 23.81
C TYR A 458 0.61 0.67 24.93
N ILE A 459 -0.25 1.60 24.51
CA ILE A 459 -1.17 2.34 25.37
C ILE A 459 -2.48 2.55 24.61
N GLY A 460 -3.61 2.43 25.30
CA GLY A 460 -4.93 2.55 24.72
C GLY A 460 -5.98 2.96 25.74
N LEU A 461 -7.11 3.42 25.21
CA LEU A 461 -8.31 3.76 25.96
C LEU A 461 -9.45 2.88 25.46
N GLY A 462 -10.35 2.49 26.36
CA GLY A 462 -11.49 1.67 26.00
C GLY A 462 -12.64 1.80 26.99
N GLN A 463 -13.65 0.99 26.75
CA GLN A 463 -14.81 0.84 27.63
C GLN A 463 -14.98 -0.63 27.96
N GLU A 464 -15.29 -0.91 29.22
CA GLU A 464 -15.77 -2.20 29.66
C GLU A 464 -17.25 -2.13 29.98
N GLN A 465 -17.97 -3.21 29.67
CA GLN A 465 -19.38 -3.38 29.94
C GLN A 465 -19.58 -4.70 30.68
N ALA A 466 -20.36 -4.67 31.75
CA ALA A 466 -20.82 -5.84 32.49
C ALA A 466 -22.32 -6.02 32.26
N THR A 467 -22.73 -7.23 31.91
CA THR A 467 -24.13 -7.60 31.67
C THR A 467 -24.49 -8.86 32.44
N HIS A 468 -25.70 -8.91 32.96
CA HIS A 468 -26.26 -10.05 33.66
C HIS A 468 -27.77 -10.10 33.38
N ASP A 469 -28.36 -11.29 33.36
CA ASP A 469 -29.77 -11.50 32.99
C ASP A 469 -30.73 -10.82 33.98
N ASP A 470 -30.37 -10.76 35.26
CA ASP A 470 -31.18 -10.13 36.32
C ASP A 470 -31.11 -8.59 36.33
N TRP A 471 -30.32 -7.95 35.44
CA TRP A 471 -30.18 -6.49 35.38
C TRP A 471 -31.09 -5.83 34.34
N SER A 472 -32.21 -6.47 33.98
CA SER A 472 -33.13 -5.99 32.95
C SER A 472 -33.63 -4.56 33.16
N ASP A 473 -33.79 -4.13 34.42
CA ASP A 473 -34.33 -2.82 34.79
C ASP A 473 -33.25 -1.71 34.87
N ASN A 474 -31.99 -2.09 35.09
CA ASN A 474 -30.87 -1.16 35.26
C ASN A 474 -29.94 -1.09 34.03
N GLY A 475 -30.04 -2.07 33.12
CA GLY A 475 -29.18 -2.16 31.94
C GLY A 475 -27.77 -2.64 32.26
N ALA A 476 -26.88 -2.48 31.28
CA ALA A 476 -25.47 -2.86 31.41
C ALA A 476 -24.69 -1.83 32.23
N PHE A 477 -23.88 -2.29 33.18
CA PHE A 477 -22.90 -1.41 33.82
C PHE A 477 -21.74 -1.16 32.86
N LYS A 478 -21.25 0.08 32.78
CA LYS A 478 -20.17 0.48 31.87
C LYS A 478 -19.19 1.41 32.55
N VAL A 479 -17.92 1.33 32.15
CA VAL A 479 -16.85 2.20 32.67
C VAL A 479 -15.75 2.39 31.62
N LEU A 480 -15.08 3.53 31.63
CA LEU A 480 -13.91 3.76 30.79
C LEU A 480 -12.64 3.19 31.43
N TYR A 481 -11.70 2.71 30.63
CA TYR A 481 -10.39 2.28 31.11
C TYR A 481 -9.25 2.84 30.28
N LEU A 482 -8.10 3.00 30.94
CA LEU A 482 -6.77 3.13 30.34
C LEU A 482 -6.06 1.78 30.44
N LYS A 483 -5.50 1.32 29.31
CA LYS A 483 -4.68 0.10 29.23
C LYS A 483 -3.29 0.46 28.76
N ALA A 484 -2.28 0.06 29.51
CA ALA A 484 -0.87 0.19 29.10
C ALA A 484 -0.14 -1.13 29.31
N GLY A 485 0.80 -1.46 28.44
CA GLY A 485 1.49 -2.74 28.54
C GLY A 485 2.57 -2.94 27.50
N ALA A 486 3.11 -4.16 27.46
CA ALA A 486 4.07 -4.57 26.44
C ALA A 486 3.89 -6.04 26.07
N ASN A 487 4.03 -6.30 24.78
CA ASN A 487 3.97 -7.64 24.21
C ASN A 487 5.31 -8.04 23.61
N LEU A 488 5.76 -9.25 23.86
CA LEU A 488 6.85 -9.91 23.14
C LEU A 488 6.26 -10.80 22.04
N ALA A 489 6.76 -10.66 20.83
CA ALA A 489 6.35 -11.44 19.66
C ALA A 489 7.55 -12.20 19.10
N LEU A 490 7.41 -13.52 18.97
CA LEU A 490 8.40 -14.42 18.37
C LEU A 490 7.93 -14.86 16.97
N ASN A 491 8.69 -14.53 15.94
CA ASN A 491 8.42 -14.97 14.57
C ASN A 491 8.71 -16.46 14.39
N LEU A 492 7.69 -17.24 14.03
CA LEU A 492 7.85 -18.63 13.57
C LEU A 492 7.93 -18.70 12.04
N LYS A 493 7.15 -17.86 11.36
CA LYS A 493 7.25 -17.59 9.93
C LYS A 493 7.25 -16.09 9.70
N HIS A 494 7.42 -15.68 8.44
CA HIS A 494 7.48 -14.25 8.09
C HIS A 494 6.15 -13.51 8.27
N ASN A 495 5.04 -14.23 8.41
CA ASN A 495 3.67 -13.74 8.53
C ASN A 495 2.92 -14.33 9.75
N PHE A 496 3.62 -15.07 10.62
CA PHE A 496 3.02 -15.75 11.78
C PHE A 496 3.95 -15.66 13.01
N GLN A 497 3.40 -15.18 14.12
CA GLN A 497 4.11 -15.01 15.38
C GLN A 497 3.36 -15.66 16.54
N LEU A 498 4.12 -16.16 17.52
CA LEU A 498 3.63 -16.38 18.88
C LEU A 498 3.80 -15.09 19.67
N MET A 499 2.84 -14.77 20.54
CA MET A 499 2.82 -13.53 21.29
C MET A 499 2.53 -13.82 22.76
N GLY A 500 3.29 -13.18 23.63
CA GLY A 500 3.07 -13.18 25.08
C GLY A 500 3.32 -11.79 25.62
N GLY A 501 2.57 -11.33 26.61
CA GLY A 501 2.72 -9.97 27.11
C GLY A 501 2.02 -9.72 28.43
N MET A 502 2.20 -8.52 28.94
CA MET A 502 1.49 -8.03 30.12
C MET A 502 0.86 -6.68 29.81
N GLY A 503 -0.39 -6.51 30.21
CA GLY A 503 -1.13 -5.26 30.22
C GLY A 503 -1.54 -4.89 31.64
N PHE A 504 -1.85 -3.63 31.86
CA PHE A 504 -2.38 -3.11 33.12
C PHE A 504 -3.63 -2.28 32.81
N TYR A 505 -4.75 -2.65 33.42
CA TYR A 505 -6.03 -1.96 33.30
C TYR A 505 -6.24 -1.01 34.47
N SER A 506 -6.53 0.26 34.16
CA SER A 506 -6.94 1.26 35.14
C SER A 506 -8.30 1.82 34.74
N PHE A 507 -9.31 1.60 35.58
CA PHE A 507 -10.66 2.12 35.35
C PHE A 507 -10.77 3.58 35.78
N ILE A 508 -11.57 4.36 35.06
CA ILE A 508 -11.66 5.81 35.18
C ILE A 508 -13.10 6.18 35.49
N GLY A 509 -13.31 6.79 36.66
CA GLY A 509 -14.61 7.28 37.10
C GLY A 509 -15.50 6.21 37.73
N ASN A 510 -16.74 6.59 37.98
CA ASN A 510 -17.76 5.71 38.54
C ASN A 510 -18.29 4.76 37.46
N ALA A 511 -18.87 3.64 37.90
CA ALA A 511 -19.68 2.82 37.03
C ALA A 511 -20.94 3.59 36.62
N GLU A 512 -21.27 3.54 35.33
CA GLU A 512 -22.54 4.07 34.81
C GLU A 512 -23.45 2.92 34.41
N ASN A 513 -24.77 3.13 34.43
CA ASN A 513 -25.76 2.22 33.85
C ASN A 513 -26.78 3.00 33.01
N ASP A 514 -27.92 2.40 32.66
CA ASP A 514 -28.94 3.09 31.84
C ASP A 514 -29.62 4.26 32.58
N ASN A 515 -29.53 4.28 33.91
CA ASN A 515 -30.04 5.34 34.78
C ASN A 515 -29.01 6.46 35.06
N GLY A 516 -27.79 6.35 34.51
CA GLY A 516 -26.72 7.34 34.65
C GLY A 516 -25.56 6.89 35.54
N ASP A 517 -24.87 7.84 36.15
CA ASP A 517 -23.80 7.58 37.13
C ASP A 517 -24.38 6.87 38.36
N THR A 518 -23.79 5.74 38.74
CA THR A 518 -24.26 4.95 39.88
C THR A 518 -23.74 5.45 41.22
N GLY A 519 -22.73 6.34 41.21
CA GLY A 519 -22.03 6.83 42.40
C GLY A 519 -21.00 5.85 42.98
N PHE A 520 -20.92 4.62 42.45
CA PHE A 520 -19.98 3.60 42.90
C PHE A 520 -18.78 3.52 41.96
N LEU A 521 -17.58 3.34 42.51
CA LEU A 521 -16.41 3.03 41.70
C LEU A 521 -16.57 1.63 41.10
N TRP A 522 -15.97 1.40 39.93
CA TRP A 522 -16.02 0.09 39.27
C TRP A 522 -15.51 -1.04 40.17
N GLU A 523 -14.48 -0.76 40.95
CA GLU A 523 -13.88 -1.71 41.90
C GLU A 523 -14.74 -2.03 43.12
N ASP A 524 -15.69 -1.15 43.46
CA ASP A 524 -16.64 -1.41 44.56
C ASP A 524 -17.67 -2.45 44.13
N LEU A 525 -18.09 -2.41 42.86
CA LEU A 525 -19.02 -3.38 42.27
C LEU A 525 -18.33 -4.69 41.88
N PHE A 526 -17.12 -4.59 41.31
CA PHE A 526 -16.36 -5.71 40.80
C PHE A 526 -14.97 -5.75 41.45
N THR A 527 -14.91 -6.27 42.66
CA THR A 527 -13.70 -6.32 43.49
C THR A 527 -12.54 -6.98 42.75
N ASP A 528 -11.35 -6.38 42.83
CA ASP A 528 -10.14 -6.81 42.15
C ASP A 528 -10.18 -6.78 40.62
N ARG A 529 -11.26 -6.32 39.97
CA ARG A 529 -11.31 -6.16 38.52
C ARG A 529 -10.55 -4.93 38.04
N LYS A 530 -9.25 -4.87 38.29
CA LYS A 530 -8.30 -3.85 37.82
C LYS A 530 -6.87 -4.41 37.87
N GLY A 531 -5.95 -3.75 37.19
CA GLY A 531 -4.53 -4.05 37.30
C GLY A 531 -4.00 -5.05 36.26
N PRO A 532 -3.00 -5.87 36.60
CA PRO A 532 -2.23 -6.61 35.61
C PRO A 532 -3.01 -7.76 34.97
N SER A 533 -2.76 -7.98 33.68
CA SER A 533 -3.27 -9.08 32.88
C SER A 533 -2.19 -9.61 31.96
N ALA A 534 -1.97 -10.92 31.98
CA ALA A 534 -1.02 -11.61 31.11
C ALA A 534 -1.74 -12.08 29.84
N MET A 535 -1.26 -11.68 28.67
CA MET A 535 -1.81 -12.08 27.38
C MET A 535 -0.95 -13.15 26.72
N PHE A 536 -1.58 -14.18 26.18
CA PHE A 536 -0.95 -15.19 25.33
C PHE A 536 -1.76 -15.39 24.06
N GLY A 537 -1.12 -15.41 22.90
CA GLY A 537 -1.84 -15.54 21.64
C GLY A 537 -0.96 -15.78 20.43
N VAL A 538 -1.63 -15.80 19.29
CA VAL A 538 -1.02 -15.92 17.96
C VAL A 538 -1.33 -14.66 17.14
N LYS A 539 -0.40 -14.29 16.26
CA LYS A 539 -0.55 -13.12 15.40
C LYS A 539 -0.28 -13.46 13.94
N PHE A 540 -1.16 -13.00 13.07
CA PHE A 540 -1.07 -13.10 11.61
C PHE A 540 -0.82 -11.72 11.00
N MET A 541 0.05 -11.65 9.99
CA MET A 541 0.40 -10.40 9.30
C MET A 541 0.03 -10.49 7.82
N PHE A 542 -0.63 -9.46 7.28
CA PHE A 542 -1.24 -9.46 5.94
C PHE A 542 -0.64 -8.41 4.99
#